data_AF-A0A916R0V2-F1
#
_entry.id   AF-A0A916R0V2-F1
#
_cell.length_a   1.000
_cell.length_b   1.000
_cell.length_c   1.000
_cell.angle_alpha   90.00
_cell.angle_beta   90.00
_cell.angle_gamma   90.00
#
_symmetry.space_group_name_H-M   'P 1'
#
loop_
_entity.id
_entity.type
_entity.pdbx_description
1 polymer ?
#
loop_
_entity_poly.entity_id
_entity_poly.type
_entity_poly.pdbx_seq_one_letter_code
_entity_poly.pdbx_strand_id
1 'polypeptide(L)'
;MKSAEPFDNNNNEANSILLEIWEPSLIVLPIPERTPLANISFRLWLKLTNQTLKPWKIHPDPIITPELIASDGKVLEKKLTSQNREIYAEDNIPYRRDNLVNKVVDFLSSLIDDLEKRSASWVNPKTAISIPIAAKIYWEKDLLQLHLLINNSFFDSLKPENYQLRFIYESSNQTKLKPVKFPFQTINKKPIKGDRLTTSFVNLRLVELTKPNNRAIEVDGIRFETILPETVLTFPEKKGDIRIPVQIGIRINNNTPNSLRFSFYRTLSGEIVTPNGQIVSGIYRLLGVKSPKESDFPLVLPGKNLTFFPKALFEFKGDRFTLSIALGDGGFLSFEIFKPGTYQIRFTYNNKFEIATIYEREIKNTRLIENIWMGRISTPFVGFCFRTF
;
A
#
# COMPACT_ATOMS: atom_id res chain seq x y z
N MET A 1 -7.56 22.21 15.38
CA MET A 1 -8.05 21.63 14.11
C MET A 1 -9.50 21.27 14.35
N LYS A 2 -10.47 21.92 13.69
CA LYS A 2 -11.87 21.48 13.81
C LYS A 2 -11.91 20.08 13.20
N SER A 3 -12.26 19.07 14.00
CA SER A 3 -12.56 17.75 13.44
C SER A 3 -13.63 17.97 12.37
N ALA A 4 -13.34 17.64 11.12
CA ALA A 4 -14.38 17.60 10.11
C ALA A 4 -15.54 16.77 10.67
N GLU A 5 -16.76 17.31 10.62
CA GLU A 5 -17.93 16.59 11.09
C GLU A 5 -17.93 15.19 10.47
N PRO A 6 -18.20 14.13 11.26
CA PRO A 6 -18.25 12.79 10.72
C PRO A 6 -19.33 12.75 9.64
N PHE A 7 -18.92 12.59 8.38
CA PHE A 7 -19.84 12.30 7.29
C PHE A 7 -20.48 10.94 7.59
N ASP A 8 -21.75 10.97 8.00
CA ASP A 8 -22.54 9.79 8.32
C ASP A 8 -22.90 9.04 7.02
N ASN A 9 -21.90 8.34 6.47
CA ASN A 9 -22.00 7.57 5.21
C ASN A 9 -22.44 6.14 5.52
N ASN A 10 -23.69 5.95 5.93
CA ASN A 10 -24.25 4.61 6.18
C ASN A 10 -24.61 3.81 4.91
N ASN A 11 -24.20 4.28 3.72
CA ASN A 11 -24.45 3.59 2.44
C ASN A 11 -23.35 2.59 2.04
N ASN A 12 -22.55 2.13 3.01
CA ASN A 12 -21.49 1.15 2.75
C ASN A 12 -22.02 -0.28 2.56
N GLU A 13 -23.30 -0.49 2.87
CA GLU A 13 -23.99 -1.76 2.70
C GLU A 13 -25.15 -1.62 1.72
N ALA A 14 -25.18 -2.48 0.70
CA ALA A 14 -26.36 -2.69 -0.14
C ALA A 14 -26.54 -4.19 -0.37
N ASN A 15 -27.76 -4.69 -0.16
CA ASN A 15 -28.08 -6.11 -0.27
C ASN A 15 -27.14 -7.02 0.54
N SER A 16 -26.76 -6.59 1.74
CA SER A 16 -25.81 -7.28 2.62
C SER A 16 -24.45 -7.58 1.98
N ILE A 17 -24.05 -6.76 1.01
CA ILE A 17 -22.68 -6.66 0.52
C ILE A 17 -22.08 -5.38 1.10
N LEU A 18 -20.93 -5.51 1.76
CA LEU A 18 -20.23 -4.41 2.41
C LEU A 18 -18.92 -4.12 1.65
N LEU A 19 -18.68 -2.86 1.33
CA LEU A 19 -17.45 -2.40 0.70
C LEU A 19 -16.71 -1.41 1.61
N GLU A 20 -15.45 -1.70 1.91
CA GLU A 20 -14.61 -0.92 2.84
C GLU A 20 -13.24 -0.64 2.22
N ILE A 21 -12.65 0.53 2.53
CA ILE A 21 -11.21 0.72 2.36
C ILE A 21 -10.54 0.12 3.60
N TRP A 22 -9.76 -0.93 3.40
CA TRP A 22 -8.98 -1.55 4.46
C TRP A 22 -7.63 -0.86 4.63
N GLU A 23 -7.65 0.46 4.84
CA GLU A 23 -6.49 1.30 5.16
C GLU A 23 -6.81 2.06 6.45
N PRO A 24 -5.80 2.63 7.14
CA PRO A 24 -6.10 3.51 8.26
C PRO A 24 -6.85 4.76 7.79
N SER A 25 -7.54 5.42 8.73
CA SER A 25 -8.33 6.63 8.45
C SER A 25 -7.51 7.82 7.93
N LEU A 26 -6.19 7.78 8.11
CA LEU A 26 -5.23 8.78 7.63
C LEU A 26 -4.10 8.10 6.85
N ILE A 27 -3.95 8.50 5.59
CA ILE A 27 -2.85 8.14 4.70
C ILE A 27 -2.09 9.42 4.40
N VAL A 28 -0.78 9.42 4.65
CA VAL A 28 0.07 10.57 4.42
C VAL A 28 1.19 10.16 3.49
N LEU A 29 1.31 10.91 2.40
CA LEU A 29 2.32 10.69 1.40
C LEU A 29 3.15 11.98 1.26
N PRO A 30 4.49 11.87 1.23
CA PRO A 30 5.29 13.01 0.83
C PRO A 30 4.97 13.37 -0.63
N ILE A 31 5.23 14.60 -1.05
CA ILE A 31 5.22 14.95 -2.48
C ILE A 31 6.55 14.48 -3.08
N PRO A 32 6.55 13.74 -4.20
CA PRO A 32 7.80 13.32 -4.84
C PRO A 32 8.58 14.54 -5.33
N GLU A 33 9.90 14.41 -5.41
CA GLU A 33 10.72 15.44 -6.05
C GLU A 33 10.26 15.69 -7.49
N ARG A 34 10.42 16.91 -7.99
CA ARG A 34 9.98 17.28 -9.35
C ARG A 34 11.01 16.82 -10.38
N THR A 35 11.17 15.50 -10.49
CA THR A 35 12.02 14.83 -11.49
C THR A 35 11.19 13.80 -12.25
N PRO A 36 11.50 13.50 -13.53
CA PRO A 36 10.69 12.59 -14.36
C PRO A 36 10.56 11.17 -13.79
N LEU A 37 11.53 10.73 -12.99
CA LEU A 37 11.56 9.38 -12.42
C LEU A 37 10.99 9.31 -11.00
N ALA A 38 10.87 10.46 -10.31
CA ALA A 38 10.39 10.49 -8.94
C ALA A 38 8.88 10.26 -8.90
N ASN A 39 8.50 9.16 -8.26
CA ASN A 39 7.13 8.83 -7.96
C ASN A 39 7.02 8.18 -6.58
N ILE A 40 5.82 8.21 -6.02
CA ILE A 40 5.48 7.48 -4.81
C ILE A 40 4.41 6.48 -5.19
N SER A 41 4.84 5.23 -5.34
CA SER A 41 3.93 4.11 -5.51
C SER A 41 3.47 3.60 -4.15
N PHE A 42 2.20 3.25 -4.05
CA PHE A 42 1.60 2.63 -2.86
C PHE A 42 0.43 1.72 -3.27
N ARG A 43 0.00 0.86 -2.36
CA ARG A 43 -1.17 0.01 -2.56
C ARG A 43 -2.23 0.35 -1.52
N LEU A 44 -3.46 0.51 -1.99
CA LEU A 44 -4.66 0.54 -1.17
C LEU A 44 -5.31 -0.83 -1.21
N TRP A 45 -5.98 -1.23 -0.13
CA TRP A 45 -6.75 -2.47 -0.11
C TRP A 45 -8.24 -2.14 0.02
N LEU A 46 -9.06 -2.64 -0.91
CA LEU A 46 -10.50 -2.69 -0.71
C LEU A 46 -10.89 -4.03 -0.16
N LYS A 47 -11.72 -4.04 0.87
CA LYS A 47 -12.33 -5.25 1.41
C LYS A 47 -13.79 -5.27 1.00
N LEU A 48 -14.17 -6.36 0.36
CA LEU A 48 -15.52 -6.61 -0.09
C LEU A 48 -16.03 -7.84 0.64
N THR A 49 -17.05 -7.66 1.47
CA THR A 49 -17.60 -8.70 2.34
C THR A 49 -19.00 -9.07 1.87
N ASN A 50 -19.23 -10.34 1.56
CA ASN A 50 -20.56 -10.85 1.25
C ASN A 50 -21.20 -11.37 2.55
N GLN A 51 -22.12 -10.61 3.13
CA GLN A 51 -22.84 -11.02 4.33
C GLN A 51 -24.13 -11.79 4.00
N THR A 52 -24.46 -12.03 2.73
CA THR A 52 -25.64 -12.81 2.35
C THR A 52 -25.46 -14.31 2.60
N LEU A 53 -26.51 -15.09 2.36
CA LEU A 53 -26.47 -16.56 2.38
C LEU A 53 -26.12 -17.18 1.01
N LYS A 54 -25.96 -16.37 -0.05
CA LYS A 54 -25.71 -16.85 -1.42
C LYS A 54 -24.38 -16.29 -1.94
N PRO A 55 -23.64 -17.04 -2.77
CA PRO A 55 -22.47 -16.49 -3.44
C PRO A 55 -22.85 -15.25 -4.24
N TRP A 56 -22.01 -14.22 -4.16
CA TRP A 56 -22.19 -12.97 -4.89
C TRP A 56 -21.15 -12.88 -5.99
N LYS A 57 -21.58 -12.65 -7.23
CA LYS A 57 -20.68 -12.54 -8.37
C LYS A 57 -20.23 -11.10 -8.55
N ILE A 58 -18.94 -10.86 -8.42
CA ILE A 58 -18.27 -9.64 -8.86
C ILE A 58 -18.21 -9.66 -10.38
N HIS A 59 -18.70 -8.60 -11.02
CA HIS A 59 -18.49 -8.46 -12.45
C HIS A 59 -16.97 -8.34 -12.72
N PRO A 60 -16.41 -8.97 -13.78
CA PRO A 60 -15.00 -8.83 -14.13
C PRO A 60 -14.63 -7.43 -14.64
N ASP A 61 -15.65 -6.66 -15.04
CA ASP A 61 -15.56 -5.23 -15.36
C ASP A 61 -16.20 -4.38 -14.25
N PRO A 62 -15.86 -4.57 -12.96
CA PRO A 62 -16.50 -3.78 -11.94
C PRO A 62 -16.01 -2.35 -12.09
N ILE A 63 -16.94 -1.42 -12.25
CA ILE A 63 -16.60 0.00 -12.29
C ILE A 63 -16.38 0.45 -10.85
N ILE A 64 -15.25 0.04 -10.26
CA ILE A 64 -14.73 0.65 -9.04
C ILE A 64 -14.22 2.04 -9.46
N THR A 65 -15.05 3.05 -9.21
CA THR A 65 -14.71 4.44 -9.49
C THR A 65 -14.16 5.07 -8.22
N PRO A 66 -12.91 5.56 -8.24
CA PRO A 66 -12.43 6.40 -7.16
C PRO A 66 -13.12 7.77 -7.22
N GLU A 67 -13.37 8.34 -6.06
CA GLU A 67 -13.81 9.71 -5.89
C GLU A 67 -12.85 10.40 -4.91
N LEU A 68 -12.30 11.54 -5.32
CA LEU A 68 -11.37 12.32 -4.54
C LEU A 68 -11.98 13.71 -4.29
N ILE A 69 -12.07 14.11 -3.03
CA ILE A 69 -12.63 15.39 -2.60
C ILE A 69 -11.49 16.25 -2.04
N ALA A 70 -11.38 17.48 -2.51
CA ALA A 70 -10.41 18.46 -2.02
C ALA A 70 -10.80 19.03 -0.65
N SER A 71 -9.88 19.78 -0.02
CA SER A 71 -10.09 20.38 1.30
C SER A 71 -11.26 21.37 1.36
N ASP A 72 -11.64 21.96 0.22
CA ASP A 72 -12.78 22.86 0.06
C ASP A 72 -14.12 22.14 -0.17
N GLY A 73 -14.12 20.80 -0.10
CA GLY A 73 -15.31 19.96 -0.30
C GLY A 73 -15.68 19.70 -1.76
N LYS A 74 -14.92 20.23 -2.73
CA LYS A 74 -15.19 19.96 -4.16
C LYS A 74 -14.68 18.60 -4.58
N VAL A 75 -15.52 17.86 -5.29
CA VAL A 75 -15.12 16.62 -5.96
C VAL A 75 -14.19 16.98 -7.12
N LEU A 76 -12.99 16.40 -7.13
CA LEU A 76 -12.04 16.57 -8.21
C LEU A 76 -12.48 15.75 -9.44
N GLU A 77 -12.40 16.38 -10.61
CA GLU A 77 -12.75 15.72 -11.86
C GLU A 77 -11.75 14.61 -12.17
N LYS A 78 -12.26 13.38 -12.26
CA LYS A 78 -11.49 12.21 -12.67
C LYS A 78 -11.29 12.26 -14.19
N LYS A 79 -10.05 12.24 -14.64
CA LYS A 79 -9.73 12.05 -16.07
C LYS A 79 -9.59 10.57 -16.38
N LEU A 80 -10.25 10.12 -17.45
CA LEU A 80 -10.08 8.79 -18.02
C LEU A 80 -9.16 8.92 -19.23
N THR A 81 -8.07 8.16 -19.25
CA THR A 81 -7.18 8.20 -20.43
C THR A 81 -7.80 7.34 -21.52
N SER A 82 -8.38 7.96 -22.54
CA SER A 82 -8.89 7.28 -23.72
C SER A 82 -7.77 6.68 -24.60
N GLN A 83 -6.51 7.09 -24.40
CA GLN A 83 -5.40 6.83 -25.32
C GLN A 83 -4.36 5.78 -24.87
N ASN A 84 -4.38 5.26 -23.63
CA ASN A 84 -3.26 4.45 -23.11
C ASN A 84 -3.40 2.92 -23.28
N ARG A 85 -4.12 2.43 -24.29
CA ARG A 85 -4.04 0.99 -24.64
C ARG A 85 -2.67 0.58 -25.16
N GLU A 86 -1.80 1.51 -25.54
CA GLU A 86 -0.47 1.21 -26.11
C GLU A 86 0.68 1.23 -25.08
N ILE A 87 0.57 1.95 -23.95
CA ILE A 87 1.72 2.19 -23.05
C ILE A 87 2.02 1.03 -22.09
N TYR A 88 1.07 0.13 -21.83
CA TYR A 88 1.33 -1.06 -20.99
C TYR A 88 2.18 -2.15 -21.69
N ALA A 89 2.63 -1.91 -22.93
CA ALA A 89 3.54 -2.80 -23.63
C ALA A 89 5.04 -2.55 -23.31
N GLU A 90 5.41 -1.38 -22.76
CA GLU A 90 6.83 -0.95 -22.75
C GLU A 90 7.63 -1.23 -21.46
N ASP A 91 6.99 -1.54 -20.32
CA ASP A 91 7.72 -1.90 -19.09
C ASP A 91 8.11 -3.40 -19.02
N ASN A 92 7.80 -4.17 -20.06
CA ASN A 92 8.39 -5.50 -20.27
C ASN A 92 9.65 -5.35 -21.14
N ILE A 93 10.81 -5.32 -20.49
CA ILE A 93 12.15 -5.35 -21.12
C ILE A 93 12.16 -6.36 -22.28
N PRO A 94 12.56 -5.97 -23.51
CA PRO A 94 12.56 -6.86 -24.67
C PRO A 94 13.75 -7.81 -24.59
N TYR A 95 13.57 -8.92 -23.88
CA TYR A 95 14.34 -10.15 -24.12
C TYR A 95 13.44 -11.18 -24.83
N ARG A 96 12.66 -10.73 -25.81
CA ARG A 96 11.79 -11.61 -26.61
C ARG A 96 12.55 -12.06 -27.86
N ARG A 97 13.27 -13.18 -27.74
CA ARG A 97 13.42 -14.06 -28.91
C ARG A 97 12.04 -14.63 -29.20
N ASP A 98 11.57 -14.47 -30.44
CA ASP A 98 10.35 -15.08 -30.97
C ASP A 98 10.49 -16.61 -30.98
N ASN A 99 10.37 -17.23 -29.81
CA ASN A 99 10.24 -18.67 -29.68
C ASN A 99 8.76 -19.00 -29.47
N LEU A 100 8.27 -19.99 -30.21
CA LEU A 100 6.97 -20.64 -30.05
C LEU A 100 6.62 -20.92 -28.58
N VAL A 101 7.64 -21.24 -27.76
CA VAL A 101 7.53 -21.44 -26.31
C VAL A 101 6.92 -20.21 -25.60
N ASN A 102 7.33 -18.99 -25.96
CA ASN A 102 6.80 -17.77 -25.34
C ASN A 102 5.33 -17.54 -25.70
N LYS A 103 4.93 -17.81 -26.96
CA LYS A 103 3.51 -17.72 -27.37
C LYS A 103 2.62 -18.70 -26.63
N VAL A 104 3.11 -19.92 -26.39
CA VAL A 104 2.39 -20.94 -25.61
C VAL A 104 2.32 -20.53 -24.13
N VAL A 105 3.40 -20.02 -23.55
CA VAL A 105 3.41 -19.48 -22.19
C VAL A 105 2.44 -18.31 -22.05
N ASP A 106 2.44 -17.36 -22.99
CA ASP A 106 1.52 -16.21 -22.97
C ASP A 106 0.05 -16.64 -23.13
N PHE A 107 -0.24 -17.62 -23.99
CA PHE A 107 -1.58 -18.18 -24.14
C PHE A 107 -2.04 -18.91 -22.87
N LEU A 108 -1.17 -19.72 -22.26
CA LEU A 108 -1.46 -20.41 -21.01
C LEU A 108 -1.60 -19.45 -19.84
N SER A 109 -0.76 -18.41 -19.75
CA SER A 109 -0.88 -17.33 -18.78
C SER A 109 -2.19 -16.56 -18.97
N SER A 110 -2.57 -16.23 -20.22
CA SER A 110 -3.86 -15.60 -20.50
C SER A 110 -5.06 -16.49 -20.17
N LEU A 111 -4.95 -17.81 -20.38
CA LEU A 111 -6.00 -18.78 -20.05
C LEU A 111 -6.11 -18.98 -18.54
N ILE A 112 -4.98 -19.06 -17.83
CA ILE A 112 -4.91 -19.12 -16.37
C ILE A 112 -5.44 -17.82 -15.78
N ASP A 113 -5.06 -16.66 -16.31
CA ASP A 113 -5.60 -15.36 -15.92
C ASP A 113 -7.12 -15.29 -16.15
N ASP A 114 -7.64 -15.83 -17.25
CA ASP A 114 -9.08 -15.90 -17.51
C ASP A 114 -9.79 -16.88 -16.55
N LEU A 115 -9.19 -18.03 -16.23
CA LEU A 115 -9.73 -19.00 -15.28
C LEU A 115 -9.65 -18.51 -13.83
N GLU A 116 -8.58 -17.81 -13.45
CA GLU A 116 -8.42 -17.12 -12.17
C GLU A 116 -9.40 -15.95 -12.09
N LYS A 117 -9.58 -15.15 -13.16
CA LYS A 117 -10.62 -14.11 -13.20
C LYS A 117 -12.02 -14.69 -13.07
N ARG A 118 -12.30 -15.86 -13.65
CA ARG A 118 -13.60 -16.56 -13.57
C ARG A 118 -13.86 -17.22 -12.21
N SER A 119 -12.83 -17.67 -11.50
CA SER A 119 -12.96 -18.24 -10.14
C SER A 119 -12.92 -17.16 -9.04
N ALA A 120 -12.14 -16.09 -9.23
CA ALA A 120 -12.05 -14.94 -8.34
C ALA A 120 -13.25 -13.99 -8.40
N SER A 121 -14.17 -14.19 -9.36
CA SER A 121 -15.37 -13.36 -9.50
C SER A 121 -16.52 -13.79 -8.58
N TRP A 122 -16.35 -14.76 -7.69
CA TRP A 122 -17.37 -15.11 -6.69
C TRP A 122 -16.87 -14.85 -5.27
N VAL A 123 -17.66 -14.11 -4.50
CA VAL A 123 -17.49 -13.97 -3.05
C VAL A 123 -18.46 -14.91 -2.37
N ASN A 124 -17.93 -15.91 -1.66
CA ASN A 124 -18.75 -16.88 -0.94
C ASN A 124 -19.58 -16.22 0.19
N PRO A 125 -20.69 -16.83 0.61
CA PRO A 125 -21.46 -16.38 1.76
C PRO A 125 -20.57 -16.22 3.00
N LYS A 126 -20.76 -15.13 3.74
CA LYS A 126 -20.04 -14.81 4.98
C LYS A 126 -18.51 -14.76 4.84
N THR A 127 -17.99 -14.60 3.62
CA THR A 127 -16.57 -14.38 3.37
C THR A 127 -16.31 -12.97 2.88
N ALA A 128 -15.02 -12.59 2.89
CA ALA A 128 -14.55 -11.36 2.30
C ALA A 128 -13.43 -11.67 1.32
N ILE A 129 -13.31 -10.84 0.30
CA ILE A 129 -12.11 -10.78 -0.54
C ILE A 129 -11.43 -9.42 -0.38
N SER A 130 -10.14 -9.37 -0.68
CA SER A 130 -9.36 -8.14 -0.69
C SER A 130 -8.90 -7.83 -2.11
N ILE A 131 -9.19 -6.63 -2.59
CA ILE A 131 -8.83 -6.15 -3.92
C ILE A 131 -7.71 -5.11 -3.75
N PRO A 132 -6.47 -5.41 -4.14
CA PRO A 132 -5.40 -4.42 -4.10
C PRO A 132 -5.58 -3.40 -5.23
N ILE A 133 -5.51 -2.13 -4.90
CA ILE A 133 -5.47 -1.02 -5.85
C ILE A 133 -4.07 -0.42 -5.79
N ALA A 134 -3.30 -0.62 -6.84
CA ALA A 134 -2.04 0.08 -7.01
C ALA A 134 -2.30 1.55 -7.37
N ALA A 135 -1.56 2.43 -6.70
CA ALA A 135 -1.67 3.87 -6.82
C ALA A 135 -0.27 4.46 -6.96
N LYS A 136 -0.14 5.55 -7.70
CA LYS A 136 1.10 6.30 -7.81
C LYS A 136 0.83 7.81 -7.77
N ILE A 137 1.71 8.54 -7.09
CA ILE A 137 1.77 10.00 -7.14
C ILE A 137 3.05 10.39 -7.86
N TYR A 138 2.95 11.26 -8.86
CA TYR A 138 4.08 11.69 -9.68
C TYR A 138 3.80 13.05 -10.34
N TRP A 139 4.85 13.65 -10.89
CA TRP A 139 4.75 14.89 -11.66
C TRP A 139 4.65 14.57 -13.15
N GLU A 140 3.66 15.15 -13.84
CA GLU A 140 3.54 15.12 -15.29
C GLU A 140 3.20 16.51 -15.81
N LYS A 141 4.01 17.05 -16.73
CA LYS A 141 3.81 18.40 -17.30
C LYS A 141 3.55 19.46 -16.21
N ASP A 142 4.37 19.42 -15.15
CA ASP A 142 4.29 20.33 -14.01
C ASP A 142 3.03 20.24 -13.14
N LEU A 143 2.22 19.19 -13.34
CA LEU A 143 1.06 18.89 -12.51
C LEU A 143 1.38 17.68 -11.63
N LEU A 144 1.08 17.80 -10.35
CA LEU A 144 1.10 16.66 -9.44
C LEU A 144 -0.18 15.84 -9.67
N GLN A 145 0.01 14.55 -9.96
CA GLN A 145 -1.09 13.65 -10.30
C GLN A 145 -1.17 12.48 -9.33
N LEU A 146 -2.38 12.05 -9.02
CA LEU A 146 -2.67 10.74 -8.43
C LEU A 146 -3.24 9.85 -9.52
N HIS A 147 -2.50 8.80 -9.85
CA HIS A 147 -2.96 7.76 -10.76
C HIS A 147 -3.29 6.49 -9.97
N LEU A 148 -4.56 6.09 -10.03
CA LEU A 148 -5.05 4.82 -9.52
C LEU A 148 -5.14 3.86 -10.71
N LEU A 149 -4.36 2.78 -10.68
CA LEU A 149 -4.29 1.82 -11.79
C LEU A 149 -5.62 1.09 -12.03
N ILE A 150 -6.54 1.15 -11.05
CA ILE A 150 -7.91 0.70 -11.25
C ILE A 150 -8.64 1.61 -12.24
N ASN A 151 -9.11 1.02 -13.34
CA ASN A 151 -9.74 1.73 -14.45
C ASN A 151 -8.87 2.87 -15.04
N ASN A 152 -7.54 2.86 -14.79
CA ASN A 152 -6.60 3.86 -15.27
C ASN A 152 -7.10 5.29 -14.96
N SER A 153 -7.42 5.55 -13.69
CA SER A 153 -8.08 6.77 -13.22
C SER A 153 -7.06 7.81 -12.74
N PHE A 154 -7.18 9.06 -13.18
CA PHE A 154 -6.25 10.13 -12.84
C PHE A 154 -6.96 11.31 -12.19
N PHE A 155 -6.29 11.91 -11.19
CA PHE A 155 -6.62 13.20 -10.63
C PHE A 155 -5.41 14.12 -10.81
N ASP A 156 -5.61 15.24 -11.48
CA ASP A 156 -4.55 16.20 -11.80
C ASP A 156 -4.56 17.39 -10.86
N SER A 157 -3.47 18.18 -10.91
CA SER A 157 -3.36 19.48 -10.24
C SER A 157 -3.50 19.38 -8.71
N LEU A 158 -3.01 18.28 -8.13
CA LEU A 158 -2.97 18.10 -6.69
C LEU A 158 -2.02 19.10 -6.04
N LYS A 159 -2.37 19.50 -4.82
CA LYS A 159 -1.67 20.45 -3.97
C LYS A 159 -1.24 19.78 -2.66
N PRO A 160 -0.30 20.36 -1.91
CA PRO A 160 0.08 19.88 -0.58
C PRO A 160 -1.01 20.16 0.45
N GLU A 161 -2.12 19.42 0.38
CA GLU A 161 -3.28 19.62 1.26
C GLU A 161 -3.92 18.28 1.68
N ASN A 162 -5.08 18.37 2.33
CA ASN A 162 -5.90 17.23 2.71
C ASN A 162 -6.93 16.93 1.62
N TYR A 163 -7.06 15.65 1.31
CA TYR A 163 -8.07 15.10 0.43
C TYR A 163 -8.86 14.03 1.16
N GLN A 164 -10.07 13.75 0.70
CA GLN A 164 -10.85 12.59 1.12
C GLN A 164 -11.01 11.66 -0.08
N LEU A 165 -10.57 10.42 0.07
CA LEU A 165 -10.67 9.38 -0.95
C LEU A 165 -11.74 8.37 -0.55
N ARG A 166 -12.65 8.05 -1.47
CA ARG A 166 -13.51 6.88 -1.37
C ARG A 166 -13.59 6.14 -2.69
N PHE A 167 -14.16 4.94 -2.66
CA PHE A 167 -14.45 4.16 -3.85
C PHE A 167 -15.94 3.89 -3.96
N ILE A 168 -16.44 3.94 -5.18
CA ILE A 168 -17.81 3.64 -5.54
C ILE A 168 -17.76 2.38 -6.40
N TYR A 169 -18.45 1.33 -5.97
CA TYR A 169 -18.67 0.14 -6.78
C TYR A 169 -20.09 0.20 -7.34
N GLU A 170 -20.20 0.22 -8.66
CA GLU A 170 -21.49 0.10 -9.34
C GLU A 170 -21.60 -1.31 -9.92
N SER A 171 -22.53 -2.09 -9.38
CA SER A 171 -22.85 -3.40 -9.94
C SER A 171 -23.51 -3.17 -11.30
N SER A 172 -22.86 -3.58 -12.39
CA SER A 172 -23.59 -3.68 -13.66
C SER A 172 -24.68 -4.72 -13.43
N ASN A 173 -25.95 -4.31 -13.55
CA ASN A 173 -27.04 -5.25 -13.37
C ASN A 173 -26.79 -6.40 -14.33
N GLN A 174 -26.60 -7.60 -13.77
CA GLN A 174 -26.51 -8.82 -14.55
C GLN A 174 -27.78 -8.83 -15.39
N THR A 175 -27.67 -8.48 -16.67
CA THR A 175 -28.67 -8.85 -17.64
C THR A 175 -28.73 -10.36 -17.47
N LYS A 176 -29.81 -10.86 -16.84
CA LYS A 176 -30.09 -12.29 -16.78
C LYS A 176 -30.03 -12.72 -18.24
N LEU A 177 -28.89 -13.28 -18.65
CA LEU A 177 -28.73 -13.93 -19.93
C LEU A 177 -29.66 -15.12 -19.83
N LYS A 178 -30.94 -14.90 -20.14
CA LYS A 178 -31.82 -16.01 -20.44
C LYS A 178 -31.13 -16.72 -21.60
N PRO A 179 -30.87 -18.04 -21.54
CA PRO A 179 -30.42 -18.78 -22.70
C PRO A 179 -31.52 -18.63 -23.76
N VAL A 180 -31.34 -17.69 -24.68
CA VAL A 180 -32.28 -17.44 -25.76
C VAL A 180 -32.01 -18.54 -26.78
N LYS A 181 -32.99 -19.44 -26.94
CA LYS A 181 -33.07 -20.26 -28.16
C LYS A 181 -33.11 -19.27 -29.34
N PHE A 182 -32.11 -19.33 -30.21
CA PHE A 182 -31.98 -18.55 -31.44
C PHE A 182 -33.34 -18.36 -32.16
N PRO A 183 -33.63 -17.20 -32.78
CA PRO A 183 -32.71 -16.15 -33.25
C PRO A 183 -32.73 -14.85 -32.42
N PHE A 184 -31.61 -14.12 -32.45
CA PHE A 184 -31.33 -12.95 -31.60
C PHE A 184 -32.25 -11.75 -31.87
N GLN A 185 -33.14 -11.43 -30.93
CA GLN A 185 -33.70 -10.08 -30.80
C GLN A 185 -33.01 -9.36 -29.64
N THR A 186 -32.28 -8.29 -29.94
CA THR A 186 -31.71 -7.38 -28.95
C THR A 186 -32.83 -6.53 -28.37
N ILE A 187 -33.46 -7.00 -27.29
CA ILE A 187 -34.46 -6.19 -26.58
C ILE A 187 -33.69 -5.11 -25.81
N ASN A 188 -33.80 -3.86 -26.25
CA ASN A 188 -33.33 -2.68 -25.52
C ASN A 188 -34.11 -2.53 -24.21
N LYS A 189 -33.72 -3.29 -23.17
CA LYS A 189 -34.20 -3.04 -21.81
C LYS A 189 -33.49 -1.81 -21.29
N LYS A 190 -34.25 -0.82 -20.80
CA LYS A 190 -33.70 0.30 -20.04
C LYS A 190 -32.77 -0.27 -18.97
N PRO A 191 -31.53 0.22 -18.84
CA PRO A 191 -30.62 -0.24 -17.81
C PRO A 191 -31.29 -0.01 -16.46
N ILE A 192 -31.61 -1.09 -15.78
CA ILE A 192 -32.05 -1.00 -14.38
C ILE A 192 -30.83 -0.45 -13.63
N LYS A 193 -31.02 0.53 -12.77
CA LYS A 193 -29.92 1.08 -11.95
C LYS A 193 -29.45 -0.03 -11.01
N GLY A 194 -28.18 -0.43 -11.12
CA GLY A 194 -27.60 -1.44 -10.22
C GLY A 194 -27.43 -0.87 -8.81
N ASP A 195 -27.22 -1.77 -7.85
CA ASP A 195 -26.84 -1.35 -6.51
C ASP A 195 -25.51 -0.60 -6.57
N ARG A 196 -25.47 0.55 -5.89
CA ARG A 196 -24.28 1.37 -5.75
C ARG A 196 -23.78 1.21 -4.32
N LEU A 197 -22.61 0.60 -4.19
CA LEU A 197 -21.89 0.49 -2.92
C LEU A 197 -20.86 1.62 -2.86
N THR A 198 -20.70 2.24 -1.69
CA THR A 198 -19.65 3.22 -1.46
C THR A 198 -18.79 2.79 -0.29
N THR A 199 -17.51 3.14 -0.27
CA THR A 199 -16.72 3.04 0.96
C THR A 199 -16.93 4.30 1.82
N SER A 200 -16.62 4.18 3.11
CA SER A 200 -16.26 5.35 3.92
C SER A 200 -15.09 6.11 3.30
N PHE A 201 -15.00 7.41 3.61
CA PHE A 201 -13.84 8.21 3.24
C PHE A 201 -12.62 7.85 4.09
N VAL A 202 -11.45 7.85 3.45
CA VAL A 202 -10.15 7.91 4.13
C VAL A 202 -9.49 9.26 3.81
N ASN A 203 -8.81 9.83 4.79
CA ASN A 203 -8.09 11.09 4.59
C ASN A 203 -6.76 10.80 3.91
N LEU A 204 -6.52 11.42 2.76
CA LEU A 204 -5.25 11.40 2.05
C LEU A 204 -4.59 12.77 2.21
N ARG A 205 -3.46 12.86 2.90
CA ARG A 205 -2.70 14.10 3.06
C ARG A 205 -1.43 14.06 2.23
N LEU A 206 -1.25 15.08 1.39
CA LEU A 206 0.00 15.30 0.66
C LEU A 206 0.83 16.33 1.40
N VAL A 207 2.09 15.99 1.71
CA VAL A 207 2.95 16.80 2.56
C VAL A 207 4.23 17.17 1.81
N GLU A 208 4.58 18.45 1.81
CA GLU A 208 5.90 18.88 1.35
C GLU A 208 6.97 18.44 2.34
N LEU A 209 8.13 18.04 1.82
CA LEU A 209 9.27 17.71 2.67
C LEU A 209 9.78 18.98 3.37
N THR A 210 9.99 18.90 4.68
CA THR A 210 10.50 20.02 5.47
C THR A 210 11.97 20.27 5.15
N LYS A 211 12.28 21.40 4.50
CA LYS A 211 13.68 21.85 4.37
C LYS A 211 14.16 22.37 5.74
N PRO A 212 15.41 22.08 6.17
CA PRO A 212 16.49 21.42 5.43
C PRO A 212 16.55 19.89 5.59
N ASN A 213 15.77 19.26 6.46
CA ASN A 213 15.86 17.81 6.70
C ASN A 213 14.89 17.03 5.79
N ASN A 214 15.36 16.74 4.58
CA ASN A 214 14.67 15.93 3.58
C ASN A 214 14.46 14.44 3.95
N ARG A 215 14.80 14.02 5.18
CA ARG A 215 14.68 12.62 5.65
C ARG A 215 13.47 12.39 6.55
N ALA A 216 12.71 13.45 6.87
CA ALA A 216 11.59 13.36 7.80
C ALA A 216 10.30 13.93 7.21
N ILE A 217 9.19 13.39 7.69
CA ILE A 217 7.83 13.86 7.41
C ILE A 217 7.13 14.09 8.75
N GLU A 218 6.43 15.21 8.88
CA GLU A 218 5.71 15.58 10.10
C GLU A 218 4.22 15.78 9.80
N VAL A 219 3.38 15.19 10.65
CA VAL A 219 1.93 15.16 10.49
C VAL A 219 1.30 15.30 11.86
N ASP A 220 0.50 16.35 12.05
CA ASP A 220 -0.24 16.59 13.29
C ASP A 220 0.66 16.52 14.54
N GLY A 221 1.87 17.07 14.44
CA GLY A 221 2.87 17.06 15.51
C GLY A 221 3.62 15.75 15.69
N ILE A 222 3.41 14.73 14.85
CA ILE A 222 4.19 13.49 14.87
C ILE A 222 5.14 13.46 13.69
N ARG A 223 6.44 13.36 13.98
CA ARG A 223 7.50 13.37 12.96
C ARG A 223 8.12 11.99 12.82
N PHE A 224 8.16 11.46 11.60
CA PHE A 224 8.75 10.17 11.25
C PHE A 224 10.00 10.40 10.39
N GLU A 225 11.10 9.71 10.71
CA GLU A 225 12.39 9.84 10.02
C GLU A 225 12.99 8.44 9.80
N THR A 226 13.46 8.13 8.58
CA THR A 226 14.27 6.93 8.35
C THR A 226 15.69 7.19 8.85
N ILE A 227 16.18 6.33 9.73
CA ILE A 227 17.52 6.41 10.32
C ILE A 227 18.41 5.35 9.71
N LEU A 228 19.51 5.81 9.11
CA LEU A 228 20.60 4.98 8.61
C LEU A 228 21.92 5.67 8.97
N PRO A 229 22.56 5.30 10.10
CA PRO A 229 23.78 5.97 10.56
C PRO A 229 24.96 5.75 9.61
N GLU A 230 25.07 4.56 9.03
CA GLU A 230 26.11 4.20 8.07
C GLU A 230 25.57 4.23 6.65
N THR A 231 25.93 5.26 5.88
CA THR A 231 25.50 5.42 4.49
C THR A 231 26.44 4.78 3.48
N VAL A 232 27.59 4.25 3.91
CA VAL A 232 28.52 3.49 3.07
C VAL A 232 28.78 2.16 3.75
N LEU A 233 28.31 1.09 3.13
CA LEU A 233 28.45 -0.27 3.64
C LEU A 233 29.49 -1.00 2.79
N THR A 234 30.56 -1.44 3.43
CA THR A 234 31.66 -2.15 2.77
C THR A 234 31.65 -3.61 3.17
N PHE A 235 31.60 -4.50 2.18
CA PHE A 235 31.54 -5.95 2.42
C PHE A 235 32.89 -6.58 2.23
N PRO A 236 33.36 -7.41 3.19
CA PRO A 236 34.62 -8.13 3.06
C PRO A 236 34.58 -9.02 1.82
N GLU A 237 35.76 -9.34 1.29
CA GLU A 237 35.90 -10.27 0.17
C GLU A 237 35.10 -11.55 0.41
N LYS A 238 34.49 -12.07 -0.66
CA LYS A 238 33.60 -13.24 -0.66
C LYS A 238 34.30 -14.49 -0.09
N LYS A 239 34.25 -14.68 1.23
CA LYS A 239 34.76 -15.87 1.92
C LYS A 239 33.65 -16.49 2.76
N GLY A 240 32.81 -17.30 2.10
CA GLY A 240 31.73 -18.05 2.74
C GLY A 240 30.45 -17.25 3.00
N ASP A 241 29.54 -17.86 3.77
CA ASP A 241 28.29 -17.23 4.19
C ASP A 241 28.58 -16.14 5.24
N ILE A 242 28.46 -14.88 4.82
CA ILE A 242 28.75 -13.72 5.67
C ILE A 242 27.44 -13.07 6.10
N ARG A 243 27.34 -12.73 7.38
CA ARG A 243 26.22 -11.97 7.95
C ARG A 243 26.74 -10.70 8.61
N ILE A 244 26.34 -9.55 8.08
CA ILE A 244 26.75 -8.23 8.60
C ILE A 244 25.53 -7.56 9.22
N PRO A 245 25.52 -7.31 10.54
CA PRO A 245 24.47 -6.51 11.15
C PRO A 245 24.58 -5.07 10.66
N VAL A 246 23.42 -4.47 10.37
CA VAL A 246 23.34 -3.06 10.00
C VAL A 246 22.30 -2.35 10.84
N GLN A 247 22.60 -1.10 11.20
CA GLN A 247 21.65 -0.26 11.91
C GLN A 247 20.80 0.49 10.90
N ILE A 248 19.57 0.04 10.72
CA ILE A 248 18.57 0.72 9.92
C ILE A 248 17.25 0.69 10.67
N GLY A 249 16.56 1.82 10.72
CA GLY A 249 15.35 1.93 11.52
C GLY A 249 14.55 3.19 11.27
N ILE A 250 13.61 3.45 12.17
CA ILE A 250 12.74 4.60 12.14
C ILE A 250 12.84 5.37 13.45
N ARG A 251 12.89 6.69 13.38
CA ARG A 251 12.74 7.59 14.51
C ARG A 251 11.38 8.26 14.44
N ILE A 252 10.71 8.30 15.58
CA ILE A 252 9.40 8.93 15.76
C ILE A 252 9.54 9.97 16.86
N ASN A 253 9.25 11.24 16.56
CA ASN A 253 9.16 12.31 17.54
C ASN A 253 7.68 12.65 17.78
N ASN A 254 7.28 12.69 19.05
CA ASN A 254 5.94 13.11 19.43
C ASN A 254 5.99 14.57 19.90
N ASN A 255 5.66 15.51 19.03
CA ASN A 255 5.54 16.94 19.35
C ASN A 255 4.11 17.32 19.77
N THR A 256 3.19 16.37 19.95
CA THR A 256 1.83 16.64 20.43
C THR A 256 1.82 16.86 21.94
N PRO A 257 0.77 17.49 22.51
CA PRO A 257 0.62 17.62 23.95
C PRO A 257 0.27 16.30 24.66
N ASN A 258 -0.09 15.24 23.93
CA ASN A 258 -0.52 13.97 24.49
C ASN A 258 0.56 12.90 24.32
N SER A 259 0.71 12.00 25.29
CA SER A 259 1.52 10.80 25.08
C SER A 259 0.84 9.87 24.09
N LEU A 260 1.61 9.20 23.24
CA LEU A 260 1.08 8.28 22.22
C LEU A 260 1.87 6.97 22.23
N ARG A 261 1.20 5.86 21.97
CA ARG A 261 1.86 4.58 21.73
C ARG A 261 2.05 4.35 20.22
N PHE A 262 3.13 3.68 19.85
CA PHE A 262 3.38 3.28 18.47
C PHE A 262 3.52 1.76 18.41
N SER A 263 2.76 1.11 17.54
CA SER A 263 2.87 -0.33 17.35
C SER A 263 4.01 -0.63 16.38
N PHE A 264 4.91 -1.54 16.73
CA PHE A 264 5.89 -2.16 15.81
C PHE A 264 5.56 -3.62 15.50
N TYR A 265 4.39 -4.08 15.96
CA TYR A 265 3.86 -5.40 15.63
C TYR A 265 3.12 -5.33 14.28
N ARG A 266 3.78 -5.78 13.20
CA ARG A 266 3.25 -5.81 11.80
C ARG A 266 2.96 -4.47 11.13
N THR A 267 3.48 -3.37 11.66
CA THR A 267 3.18 -2.02 11.13
C THR A 267 4.25 -1.46 10.20
N LEU A 268 5.49 -1.95 10.32
CA LEU A 268 6.62 -1.44 9.54
C LEU A 268 6.79 -2.25 8.25
N SER A 269 6.78 -1.57 7.12
CA SER A 269 7.23 -2.11 5.83
C SER A 269 8.37 -1.26 5.26
N GLY A 270 9.16 -1.82 4.35
CA GLY A 270 10.29 -1.15 3.74
C GLY A 270 10.30 -1.30 2.22
N GLU A 271 10.90 -0.32 1.55
CA GLU A 271 11.10 -0.29 0.11
C GLU A 271 12.52 0.17 -0.18
N ILE A 272 13.13 -0.43 -1.21
CA ILE A 272 14.47 -0.06 -1.68
C ILE A 272 14.37 0.44 -3.12
N VAL A 273 15.01 1.56 -3.42
CA VAL A 273 15.31 1.98 -4.80
C VAL A 273 16.69 1.48 -5.16
N THR A 274 16.78 0.74 -6.26
CA THR A 274 18.03 0.22 -6.81
C THR A 274 18.81 1.30 -7.59
N PRO A 275 20.08 1.05 -7.97
CA PRO A 275 20.87 2.00 -8.77
C PRO A 275 20.25 2.37 -10.12
N ASN A 276 19.41 1.49 -10.70
CA ASN A 276 18.66 1.74 -11.92
C ASN A 276 17.30 2.44 -11.67
N GLY A 277 17.01 2.91 -10.45
CA GLY A 277 15.78 3.61 -10.12
C GLY A 277 14.56 2.70 -9.92
N GLN A 278 14.74 1.38 -9.92
CA GLN A 278 13.63 0.44 -9.72
C GLN A 278 13.29 0.33 -8.24
N ILE A 279 12.00 0.37 -7.92
CA ILE A 279 11.51 0.13 -6.56
C ILE A 279 11.37 -1.39 -6.35
N VAL A 280 12.06 -1.90 -5.34
CA VAL A 280 11.97 -3.28 -4.85
C VAL A 280 11.27 -3.28 -3.50
N SER A 281 10.09 -3.89 -3.44
CA SER A 281 9.39 -4.13 -2.19
C SER A 281 9.96 -5.35 -1.48
N GLY A 282 10.07 -5.28 -0.15
CA GLY A 282 10.55 -6.40 0.65
C GLY A 282 9.59 -7.58 0.57
N ILE A 283 10.12 -8.77 0.30
CA ILE A 283 9.37 -10.02 0.38
C ILE A 283 9.19 -10.34 1.87
N TYR A 284 7.95 -10.26 2.34
CA TYR A 284 7.61 -10.65 3.71
C TYR A 284 7.63 -12.16 3.85
N ARG A 285 8.37 -12.66 4.85
CA ARG A 285 8.42 -14.07 5.22
C ARG A 285 8.13 -14.21 6.70
N LEU A 286 7.28 -15.17 7.02
CA LEU A 286 6.89 -15.49 8.39
C LEU A 286 7.53 -16.83 8.78
N LEU A 287 8.39 -16.83 9.79
CA LEU A 287 9.00 -18.07 10.32
C LEU A 287 8.19 -18.67 11.47
N GLY A 288 7.46 -17.81 12.20
CA GLY A 288 6.59 -18.21 13.28
C GLY A 288 5.86 -16.99 13.82
N VAL A 289 4.56 -17.13 14.08
CA VAL A 289 3.75 -16.05 14.64
C VAL A 289 4.13 -15.89 16.11
N LYS A 290 4.63 -14.71 16.47
CA LYS A 290 4.78 -14.31 17.87
C LYS A 290 3.51 -13.58 18.30
N SER A 291 3.06 -13.79 19.53
CA SER A 291 2.04 -12.93 20.12
C SER A 291 2.62 -11.54 20.40
N PRO A 292 1.84 -10.46 20.23
CA PRO A 292 2.29 -9.11 20.55
C PRO A 292 2.56 -8.96 22.04
N LYS A 293 3.57 -8.17 22.39
CA LYS A 293 3.99 -7.84 23.77
C LYS A 293 3.91 -6.35 24.02
N GLU A 294 3.87 -5.91 25.28
CA GLU A 294 3.86 -4.46 25.60
C GLU A 294 5.07 -3.71 25.01
N SER A 295 6.23 -4.38 24.91
CA SER A 295 7.43 -3.81 24.27
C SER A 295 7.27 -3.50 22.78
N ASP A 296 6.28 -4.10 22.11
CA ASP A 296 5.95 -3.80 20.71
C ASP A 296 5.10 -2.52 20.59
N PHE A 297 4.64 -1.95 21.71
CA PHE A 297 3.82 -0.72 21.77
C PHE A 297 4.45 0.37 22.66
N PRO A 298 5.70 0.80 22.39
CA PRO A 298 6.36 1.82 23.19
C PRO A 298 5.55 3.12 23.27
N LEU A 299 5.50 3.68 24.49
CA LEU A 299 4.89 4.98 24.79
C LEU A 299 5.91 6.09 24.55
N VAL A 300 5.52 7.11 23.80
CA VAL A 300 6.33 8.31 23.54
C VAL A 300 5.63 9.51 24.15
N LEU A 301 6.28 10.12 25.15
CA LEU A 301 5.79 11.31 25.84
C LEU A 301 5.87 12.57 24.95
N PRO A 302 5.09 13.62 25.26
CA PRO A 302 5.20 14.93 24.61
C PRO A 302 6.64 15.47 24.57
N GLY A 303 7.06 15.96 23.40
CA GLY A 303 8.40 16.46 23.11
C GLY A 303 9.51 15.40 23.13
N LYS A 304 9.18 14.12 23.29
CA LYS A 304 10.16 13.02 23.28
C LYS A 304 10.20 12.32 21.92
N ASN A 305 11.29 11.57 21.72
CA ASN A 305 11.46 10.75 20.54
C ASN A 305 11.75 9.30 20.93
N LEU A 306 11.49 8.43 19.97
CA LEU A 306 11.74 7.00 20.03
C LEU A 306 12.48 6.63 18.75
N THR A 307 13.61 5.94 18.89
CA THR A 307 14.31 5.36 17.75
C THR A 307 14.21 3.84 17.84
N PHE A 308 13.65 3.23 16.81
CA PHE A 308 13.47 1.78 16.70
C PHE A 308 14.36 1.23 15.59
N PHE A 309 15.32 0.38 15.98
CA PHE A 309 16.19 -0.36 15.07
C PHE A 309 15.77 -1.84 15.06
N PRO A 310 14.94 -2.28 14.09
CA PRO A 310 14.73 -3.71 13.89
C PRO A 310 16.07 -4.42 13.67
N LYS A 311 16.16 -5.70 14.05
CA LYS A 311 17.34 -6.51 13.73
C LYS A 311 17.45 -6.63 12.21
N ALA A 312 18.40 -5.92 11.63
CA ALA A 312 18.67 -5.95 10.20
C ALA A 312 20.04 -6.58 9.92
N LEU A 313 20.08 -7.43 8.90
CA LEU A 313 21.25 -8.20 8.52
C LEU A 313 21.39 -8.14 7.01
N PHE A 314 22.58 -7.82 6.53
CA PHE A 314 22.97 -8.23 5.20
C PHE A 314 23.51 -9.64 5.23
N GLU A 315 22.97 -10.49 4.37
CA GLU A 315 23.38 -11.87 4.21
C GLU A 315 23.95 -12.04 2.81
N PHE A 316 25.15 -12.61 2.75
CA PHE A 316 25.76 -13.05 1.51
C PHE A 316 25.69 -14.57 1.47
N LYS A 317 24.95 -15.12 0.50
CA LYS A 317 24.81 -16.58 0.31
C LYS A 317 24.98 -16.92 -1.16
N GLY A 318 26.06 -17.62 -1.49
CA GLY A 318 26.45 -17.87 -2.88
C GLY A 318 26.79 -16.55 -3.59
N ASP A 319 26.04 -16.17 -4.62
CA ASP A 319 26.19 -14.88 -5.32
C ASP A 319 25.05 -13.89 -5.05
N ARG A 320 24.22 -14.15 -4.04
CA ARG A 320 23.09 -13.29 -3.69
C ARG A 320 23.40 -12.50 -2.43
N PHE A 321 23.23 -11.18 -2.52
CA PHE A 321 23.16 -10.31 -1.35
C PHE A 321 21.70 -10.08 -1.00
N THR A 322 21.37 -10.23 0.27
CA THR A 322 20.02 -10.02 0.76
C THR A 322 20.08 -9.11 1.97
N LEU A 323 19.26 -8.05 1.99
CA LEU A 323 18.96 -7.33 3.22
C LEU A 323 17.73 -7.97 3.88
N SER A 324 17.89 -8.49 5.09
CA SER A 324 16.82 -9.06 5.90
C SER A 324 16.55 -8.15 7.10
N ILE A 325 15.31 -7.68 7.28
CA ILE A 325 14.89 -6.81 8.40
C ILE A 325 13.82 -7.53 9.21
N ALA A 326 14.12 -7.87 10.47
CA ALA A 326 13.18 -8.53 11.36
C ALA A 326 12.01 -7.62 11.75
N LEU A 327 10.81 -8.19 11.88
CA LEU A 327 9.59 -7.51 12.31
C LEU A 327 9.13 -8.04 13.68
N GLY A 328 8.28 -7.26 14.37
CA GLY A 328 7.82 -7.57 15.73
C GLY A 328 7.02 -8.87 15.86
N ASP A 329 6.42 -9.34 14.76
CA ASP A 329 5.57 -10.53 14.73
C ASP A 329 6.31 -11.85 14.53
N GLY A 330 7.64 -11.81 14.50
CA GLY A 330 8.49 -12.97 14.19
C GLY A 330 8.73 -13.20 12.70
N GLY A 331 8.18 -12.35 11.84
CA GLY A 331 8.52 -12.31 10.42
C GLY A 331 9.76 -11.45 10.13
N PHE A 332 10.11 -11.38 8.85
CA PHE A 332 11.13 -10.48 8.33
C PHE A 332 10.79 -10.02 6.91
N LEU A 333 11.28 -8.85 6.53
CA LEU A 333 11.33 -8.38 5.16
C LEU A 333 12.65 -8.78 4.53
N SER A 334 12.62 -9.29 3.32
CA SER A 334 13.82 -9.69 2.58
C SER A 334 13.88 -8.95 1.25
N PHE A 335 15.00 -8.26 1.00
CA PHE A 335 15.26 -7.54 -0.25
C PHE A 335 16.45 -8.19 -0.94
N GLU A 336 16.26 -8.67 -2.16
CA GLU A 336 17.38 -9.13 -2.98
C GLU A 336 18.12 -7.91 -3.55
N ILE A 337 19.39 -7.77 -3.19
CA ILE A 337 20.29 -6.70 -3.62
C ILE A 337 21.31 -7.31 -4.56
N PHE A 338 21.37 -6.81 -5.80
CA PHE A 338 22.06 -7.56 -6.84
C PHE A 338 23.51 -7.12 -7.07
N LYS A 339 23.87 -5.85 -6.86
CA LYS A 339 25.16 -5.30 -7.30
C LYS A 339 25.65 -4.15 -6.40
N PRO A 340 26.97 -3.90 -6.33
CA PRO A 340 27.51 -2.63 -5.84
C PRO A 340 26.83 -1.42 -6.49
N GLY A 341 26.60 -0.37 -5.71
CA GLY A 341 25.97 0.84 -6.22
C GLY A 341 25.31 1.70 -5.17
N THR A 342 24.63 2.75 -5.63
CA THR A 342 23.86 3.65 -4.78
C THR A 342 22.40 3.20 -4.75
N TYR A 343 21.93 2.91 -3.55
CA TYR A 343 20.58 2.51 -3.25
C TYR A 343 19.89 3.61 -2.44
N GLN A 344 18.57 3.54 -2.34
CA GLN A 344 17.82 4.33 -1.37
C GLN A 344 16.87 3.42 -0.61
N ILE A 345 16.58 3.76 0.64
CA ILE A 345 15.63 3.00 1.46
C ILE A 345 14.68 3.95 2.17
N ARG A 346 13.43 3.52 2.32
CA ARG A 346 12.46 4.17 3.19
C ARG A 346 11.67 3.15 3.98
N PHE A 347 11.11 3.58 5.09
CA PHE A 347 10.08 2.84 5.81
C PHE A 347 8.70 3.45 5.62
N THR A 348 7.70 2.58 5.61
CA THR A 348 6.30 2.94 5.80
C THR A 348 5.83 2.39 7.14
N TYR A 349 5.36 3.27 8.02
CA TYR A 349 4.62 2.89 9.21
C TYR A 349 3.14 2.84 8.84
N ASN A 350 2.45 1.72 9.10
CA ASN A 350 1.04 1.53 8.79
C ASN A 350 0.34 0.83 9.96
N ASN A 351 -0.38 1.60 10.77
CA ASN A 351 -1.20 1.07 11.86
C ASN A 351 -2.67 1.46 11.70
N LYS A 352 -3.55 0.46 11.80
CA LYS A 352 -5.01 0.61 11.60
C LYS A 352 -5.80 0.57 12.91
N PHE A 353 -5.16 0.23 14.02
CA PHE A 353 -5.85 -0.08 15.26
C PHE A 353 -5.39 0.87 16.37
N GLU A 354 -6.35 1.58 16.97
CA GLU A 354 -6.10 2.43 18.16
C GLU A 354 -5.87 1.61 19.42
N ILE A 355 -6.39 0.39 19.43
CA ILE A 355 -6.32 -0.57 20.53
C ILE A 355 -5.66 -1.87 20.08
N ALA A 356 -4.90 -2.49 20.97
CA ALA A 356 -4.35 -3.82 20.76
C ALA A 356 -4.52 -4.68 22.01
N THR A 357 -4.92 -5.93 21.83
CA THR A 357 -4.98 -6.91 22.92
C THR A 357 -3.65 -7.65 23.00
N ILE A 358 -3.03 -7.63 24.17
CA ILE A 358 -1.84 -8.43 24.48
C ILE A 358 -2.20 -9.52 25.49
N TYR A 359 -1.57 -10.69 25.34
CA TYR A 359 -1.72 -11.80 26.29
C TYR A 359 -0.46 -11.88 27.16
N GLU A 360 -0.62 -11.59 28.45
CA GLU A 360 0.46 -11.64 29.43
C GLU A 360 0.53 -13.05 30.02
N ARG A 361 1.47 -13.85 29.49
CA ARG A 361 1.60 -15.28 29.82
C ARG A 361 1.83 -15.54 31.32
N GLU A 362 2.53 -14.65 32.01
CA GLU A 362 2.89 -14.80 33.43
C GLU A 362 1.65 -14.77 34.32
N ILE A 363 0.72 -13.87 34.05
CA ILE A 363 -0.53 -13.71 34.79
C ILE A 363 -1.74 -14.38 34.10
N LYS A 364 -1.51 -15.01 32.94
CA LYS A 364 -2.53 -15.65 32.09
C LYS A 364 -3.73 -14.75 31.79
N ASN A 365 -3.51 -13.46 31.65
CA ASN A 365 -4.55 -12.46 31.44
C ASN A 365 -4.37 -11.73 30.11
N THR A 366 -5.45 -11.19 29.57
CA THR A 366 -5.39 -10.25 28.44
C THR A 366 -5.48 -8.83 28.92
N ARG A 367 -4.64 -7.96 28.37
CA ARG A 367 -4.65 -6.53 28.62
C ARG A 367 -4.86 -5.77 27.33
N LEU A 368 -5.62 -4.68 27.41
CA LEU A 368 -5.79 -3.74 26.32
C LEU A 368 -4.70 -2.67 26.39
N ILE A 369 -4.05 -2.44 25.26
CA ILE A 369 -3.17 -1.31 25.01
C ILE A 369 -3.97 -0.33 24.17
N GLU A 370 -4.18 0.88 24.68
CA GLU A 370 -4.99 1.91 24.04
C GLU A 370 -4.11 3.09 23.59
N ASN A 371 -4.72 4.04 22.88
CA ASN A 371 -4.08 5.28 22.43
C ASN A 371 -2.84 5.02 21.56
N ILE A 372 -2.97 4.02 20.68
CA ILE A 372 -1.97 3.69 19.66
C ILE A 372 -2.20 4.61 18.46
N TRP A 373 -1.16 5.31 18.01
CA TRP A 373 -1.25 6.20 16.86
C TRP A 373 -1.68 5.42 15.61
N MET A 374 -2.77 5.88 14.99
CA MET A 374 -3.33 5.31 13.76
C MET A 374 -2.94 6.15 12.55
N GLY A 375 -2.58 5.48 11.47
CA GLY A 375 -2.25 6.12 10.22
C GLY A 375 -1.24 5.34 9.40
N ARG A 376 -1.07 5.79 8.17
CA ARG A 376 -0.06 5.30 7.24
C ARG A 376 0.83 6.45 6.81
N ILE A 377 2.12 6.36 7.11
CA ILE A 377 3.12 7.35 6.74
C ILE A 377 4.29 6.65 6.07
N SER A 378 4.63 7.10 4.87
CA SER A 378 5.87 6.74 4.21
C SER A 378 6.90 7.84 4.45
N THR A 379 8.02 7.47 5.07
CA THR A 379 9.16 8.37 5.22
C THR A 379 9.81 8.66 3.85
N PRO A 380 10.55 9.77 3.72
CA PRO A 380 11.37 10.02 2.54
C PRO A 380 12.44 8.95 2.33
N PHE A 381 12.89 8.79 1.10
CA PHE A 381 14.01 7.90 0.78
C PHE A 381 15.34 8.45 1.31
N VAL A 382 16.13 7.57 1.91
CA VAL A 382 17.48 7.86 2.39
C VAL A 382 18.48 7.04 1.57
N GLY A 383 19.42 7.73 0.94
CA GLY A 383 20.46 7.12 0.11
C GLY A 383 21.53 6.40 0.92
N PHE A 384 22.03 5.29 0.37
CA PHE A 384 23.19 4.58 0.87
C PHE A 384 23.98 3.92 -0.27
N CYS A 385 25.27 3.72 -0.06
CA CYS A 385 26.18 3.12 -1.03
C CYS A 385 26.61 1.75 -0.52
N PHE A 386 26.50 0.76 -1.39
CA PHE A 386 26.98 -0.60 -1.17
C PHE A 386 28.25 -0.80 -2.01
N ARG A 387 29.38 -1.10 -1.36
CA ARG A 387 30.70 -1.31 -1.98
C ARG A 387 31.25 -2.70 -1.65
N THR A 388 31.88 -3.33 -2.62
CA THR A 388 32.74 -4.49 -2.42
C THR A 388 34.18 -4.02 -2.25
N PHE A 389 34.95 -4.70 -1.41
CA PHE A 389 36.42 -4.54 -1.39
C PHE A 389 37.05 -4.95 -2.72
#